data_AF-A0AAD4HBL6-F1
#
_entry.id   AF-A0AAD4HBL6-F1
#
_cell.length_a   1.000
_cell.length_b   1.000
_cell.length_c   1.000
_cell.angle_alpha   90.00
_cell.angle_beta   90.00
_cell.angle_gamma   90.00
#
_symmetry.space_group_name_H-M   'P 1'
#
loop_
_entity.id
_entity.type
_entity.pdbx_description
1 polymer ?
#
loop_
_entity_poly.entity_id
_entity_poly.type
_entity_poly.pdbx_seq_one_letter_code
_entity_poly.pdbx_strand_id
1 'polypeptide(L)'
;MPGRAKSATQKRREAREAHDYLMSRAVEAYHTELAKPPGVQRRGARTICHDFEKMNLESTGKLIKLSFSTLSRLAAGGNSLAKARAAETWLTTEETELVIAYIEELGNCGFPLSHKRLREHVNEICTTRLGEGFRGVGQQW
;
A
#
# COMPACT_ATOMS: atom_id res chain seq x y z
N MET A 1 11.20 7.49 -19.70
CA MET A 1 10.66 8.57 -20.57
C MET A 1 9.51 9.28 -19.87
N PRO A 2 9.60 10.60 -19.59
CA PRO A 2 8.45 11.36 -19.08
C PRO A 2 7.35 11.46 -20.15
N GLY A 3 6.08 11.25 -19.77
CA GLY A 3 4.91 11.46 -20.63
C GLY A 3 4.05 10.23 -20.96
N ARG A 4 4.45 9.01 -20.58
CA ARG A 4 3.59 7.82 -20.80
C ARG A 4 2.51 7.74 -19.71
N ALA A 5 1.27 7.46 -20.13
CA ALA A 5 0.17 7.26 -19.18
C ALA A 5 0.46 6.05 -18.27
N LYS A 6 0.29 6.23 -16.96
CA LYS A 6 0.48 5.16 -15.96
C LYS A 6 -0.46 3.99 -16.24
N SER A 7 0.02 2.77 -15.96
CA SER A 7 -0.79 1.56 -16.08
C SER A 7 -2.00 1.62 -15.15
N ALA A 8 -3.07 0.90 -15.48
CA ALA A 8 -4.26 0.83 -14.62
C ALA A 8 -3.92 0.28 -13.23
N THR A 9 -2.98 -0.67 -13.16
CA THR A 9 -2.49 -1.25 -11.91
C THR A 9 -1.76 -0.21 -11.06
N GLN A 10 -0.87 0.58 -11.66
CA GLN A 10 -0.16 1.66 -10.97
C GLN A 10 -1.12 2.72 -10.44
N LYS A 11 -2.09 3.15 -11.26
CA LYS A 11 -3.14 4.09 -10.81
C LYS A 11 -3.95 3.56 -9.62
N ARG A 12 -4.28 2.27 -9.62
CA ARG A 12 -4.99 1.62 -8.50
C ARG A 12 -4.13 1.55 -7.23
N ARG A 13 -2.82 1.31 -7.35
CA ARG A 13 -1.89 1.32 -6.22
C ARG A 13 -1.81 2.70 -5.59
N GLU A 14 -1.55 3.74 -6.40
CA GLU A 14 -1.49 5.14 -5.94
C GLU A 14 -2.78 5.59 -5.26
N ALA A 15 -3.94 5.23 -5.82
CA ALA A 15 -5.23 5.55 -5.21
C ALA A 15 -5.41 4.86 -3.85
N ARG A 16 -4.93 3.62 -3.72
CA ARG A 16 -4.98 2.85 -2.47
C ARG A 16 -4.02 3.43 -1.43
N GLU A 17 -2.80 3.77 -1.83
CA GLU A 17 -1.80 4.41 -0.95
C GLU A 17 -2.32 5.75 -0.44
N ALA A 18 -2.91 6.58 -1.31
CA ALA A 18 -3.51 7.85 -0.91
C ALA A 18 -4.66 7.64 0.10
N HIS A 19 -5.51 6.62 -0.13
CA HIS A 19 -6.57 6.27 0.81
C HIS A 19 -6.02 5.78 2.15
N ASP A 20 -5.04 4.86 2.14
CA ASP A 20 -4.47 4.27 3.36
C ASP A 20 -3.69 5.30 4.17
N TYR A 21 -3.01 6.24 3.50
CA TYR A 21 -2.37 7.40 4.13
C TYR A 21 -3.39 8.31 4.83
N LEU A 22 -4.48 8.67 4.14
CA LEU A 22 -5.53 9.50 4.72
C LEU A 22 -6.21 8.80 5.91
N MET A 23 -6.47 7.49 5.78
CA MET A 23 -7.04 6.68 6.85
C MET A 23 -6.12 6.62 8.08
N SER A 24 -4.81 6.45 7.88
CA SER A 24 -3.84 6.38 8.98
C SER A 24 -3.81 7.68 9.78
N ARG A 25 -3.81 8.84 9.10
CA ARG A 25 -3.90 10.14 9.77
C ARG A 25 -5.23 10.34 10.52
N ALA A 26 -6.33 9.87 9.95
CA ALA A 26 -7.64 9.92 10.62
C ALA A 26 -7.67 9.05 11.89
N VAL A 27 -7.00 7.89 11.87
CA VAL A 27 -6.85 7.01 13.06
C VAL A 27 -6.02 7.69 14.14
N GLU A 28 -4.89 8.33 13.79
CA GLU A 28 -4.07 9.10 14.73
C GLU A 28 -4.89 10.22 15.39
N ALA A 29 -5.64 10.99 14.60
CA ALA A 29 -6.52 12.03 15.12
C ALA A 29 -7.63 11.46 16.02
N TYR A 30 -8.13 10.26 15.72
CA TYR A 30 -9.12 9.63 16.60
C TYR A 30 -8.51 9.15 17.92
N HIS A 31 -7.27 8.65 17.91
CA HIS A 31 -6.56 8.32 19.15
C HIS A 31 -6.37 9.53 20.06
N THR A 32 -6.05 10.70 19.52
CA THR A 32 -5.93 11.93 20.32
C THR A 32 -7.28 12.37 20.90
N GLU A 33 -8.38 12.20 20.15
CA GLU A 33 -9.74 12.44 20.64
C GLU A 33 -10.14 11.47 21.76
N LEU A 34 -9.77 10.19 21.66
CA LEU A 34 -10.02 9.19 22.69
C LEU A 34 -9.23 9.45 23.97
N ALA A 35 -8.02 10.00 23.87
CA ALA A 35 -7.17 10.36 24.99
C ALA A 35 -7.66 11.57 25.80
N LYS A 36 -8.66 12.32 25.29
CA LYS A 36 -9.20 13.49 26.00
C LYS A 36 -9.82 13.10 27.34
N PRO A 37 -9.66 13.93 28.39
CA PRO A 37 -10.20 13.64 29.70
C PRO A 37 -11.74 13.53 29.69
N PRO A 38 -12.32 12.74 30.61
CA PRO A 38 -13.77 12.64 30.75
C PRO A 38 -14.35 14.03 31.10
N GLY A 39 -15.40 14.44 30.38
CA GLY A 39 -16.03 15.76 30.55
C GLY A 39 -15.82 16.72 29.38
N VAL A 40 -14.84 16.47 28.51
CA VAL A 40 -14.69 17.19 27.24
C VAL A 40 -15.50 16.49 26.15
N GLN A 41 -16.27 17.24 25.36
CA GLN A 41 -17.00 16.67 24.23
C GLN A 41 -16.02 16.10 23.20
N ARG A 42 -16.03 14.77 23.06
CA ARG A 42 -15.19 14.05 22.10
C ARG A 42 -15.85 14.05 20.73
N ARG A 43 -15.05 14.19 19.67
CA ARG A 43 -15.54 13.98 18.30
C ARG A 43 -15.72 12.49 18.04
N GLY A 44 -16.85 12.14 17.42
CA GLY A 44 -17.10 10.76 17.01
C GLY A 44 -16.31 10.38 15.75
N ALA A 45 -16.11 9.07 15.54
CA ALA A 45 -15.41 8.53 14.37
C ALA A 45 -15.96 9.06 13.03
N ARG A 46 -17.30 9.22 12.91
CA ARG A 46 -17.95 9.75 11.70
C ARG A 46 -17.57 11.20 11.41
N THR A 47 -17.50 12.04 12.45
CA THR A 47 -17.12 13.45 12.33
C THR A 47 -15.68 13.56 11.85
N ILE A 48 -14.79 12.76 12.43
CA ILE A 48 -13.37 12.74 12.02
C ILE A 48 -13.23 12.28 10.57
N CYS A 49 -13.92 11.21 10.15
CA CYS A 49 -13.90 10.79 8.75
C CYS A 49 -14.32 11.95 7.82
N HIS A 50 -15.45 12.61 8.09
CA HIS A 50 -15.93 13.72 7.27
C HIS A 50 -14.95 14.91 7.24
N ASP A 51 -14.35 15.27 8.38
CA ASP A 51 -13.36 16.34 8.47
C ASP A 51 -12.15 16.02 7.56
N PHE A 52 -11.64 14.79 7.60
CA PHE A 52 -10.51 14.37 6.77
C PHE A 52 -10.88 14.23 5.28
N GLU A 53 -12.07 13.75 4.96
CA GLU A 53 -12.60 13.75 3.58
C GLU A 53 -12.63 15.17 3.00
N LYS A 54 -13.11 16.14 3.79
CA LYS A 54 -13.18 17.55 3.42
C LYS A 54 -11.78 18.17 3.26
N MET A 55 -10.89 17.95 4.22
CA MET A 55 -9.50 18.45 4.15
C MET A 55 -8.76 17.89 2.92
N ASN A 56 -8.97 16.61 2.58
CA ASN A 56 -8.36 16.02 1.39
C ASN A 56 -8.93 16.61 0.09
N LEU A 57 -10.23 16.88 0.06
CA LEU A 57 -10.88 17.56 -1.06
C LEU A 57 -10.34 18.98 -1.25
N GLU A 58 -10.18 19.74 -0.17
CA GLU A 58 -9.66 21.12 -0.23
C GLU A 58 -8.18 21.17 -0.66
N SER A 59 -7.35 20.23 -0.18
CA SER A 59 -5.91 20.21 -0.47
C SER A 59 -5.55 19.60 -1.83
N THR A 60 -6.22 18.50 -2.21
CA THR A 60 -5.85 17.70 -3.39
C THR A 60 -6.87 17.83 -4.53
N GLY A 61 -8.06 18.38 -4.25
CA GLY A 61 -9.18 18.41 -5.20
C GLY A 61 -9.85 17.05 -5.43
N LYS A 62 -9.47 16.02 -4.67
CA LYS A 62 -9.98 14.65 -4.82
C LYS A 62 -10.77 14.24 -3.58
N LEU A 63 -12.01 13.80 -3.78
CA LEU A 63 -12.81 13.22 -2.72
C LEU A 63 -12.45 11.74 -2.54
N ILE A 64 -11.85 11.42 -1.40
CA ILE A 64 -11.57 10.04 -0.99
C ILE A 64 -12.49 9.72 0.18
N LYS A 65 -13.48 8.84 -0.01
CA LYS A 65 -14.40 8.46 1.07
C LYS A 65 -13.74 7.51 2.06
N LEU A 66 -13.94 7.77 3.36
CA LEU A 66 -13.44 6.98 4.46
C LEU A 66 -14.58 6.24 5.17
N SER A 67 -14.35 4.98 5.51
CA SER A 67 -15.29 4.17 6.28
C SER A 67 -15.07 4.34 7.78
N PHE A 68 -16.07 4.86 8.50
CA PHE A 68 -16.00 5.02 9.95
C PHE A 68 -15.82 3.68 10.69
N SER A 69 -16.42 2.59 10.20
CA SER A 69 -16.27 1.26 10.81
C SER A 69 -14.85 0.74 10.67
N THR A 70 -14.20 1.03 9.54
CA THR A 70 -12.78 0.71 9.33
C THR A 70 -11.91 1.53 10.27
N LEU A 71 -12.18 2.83 10.43
CA LEU A 71 -11.45 3.69 11.37
C LEU A 71 -11.56 3.18 12.81
N SER A 72 -12.77 2.88 13.29
CA SER A 72 -12.97 2.32 14.64
C SER A 72 -12.25 0.99 14.84
N ARG A 73 -12.27 0.10 13.84
CA ARG A 73 -11.57 -1.19 13.90
C ARG A 73 -10.05 -1.02 13.95
N LEU A 74 -9.49 -0.12 13.14
CA LEU A 74 -8.06 0.16 13.12
C LEU A 74 -7.61 0.80 14.45
N ALA A 75 -8.39 1.74 15.00
CA ALA A 75 -8.10 2.35 16.29
C ALA A 75 -8.17 1.35 17.46
N ALA A 76 -8.96 0.28 17.34
CA ALA A 76 -8.97 -0.83 18.31
C ALA A 76 -7.78 -1.80 18.16
N GLY A 77 -6.82 -1.52 17.28
CA GLY A 77 -5.65 -2.37 17.03
C GLY A 77 -5.81 -3.37 15.88
N GLY A 78 -6.86 -3.24 15.05
CA GLY A 78 -7.02 -4.06 13.87
C GLY A 78 -5.94 -3.83 12.81
N ASN A 79 -5.59 -4.86 12.04
CA ASN A 79 -4.66 -4.73 10.92
C ASN A 79 -5.37 -4.26 9.66
N SER A 80 -4.73 -3.37 8.89
CA SER A 80 -5.16 -3.09 7.53
C SER A 80 -4.85 -4.29 6.63
N LEU A 81 -5.68 -4.48 5.59
CA LEU A 81 -5.44 -5.55 4.62
C LEU A 81 -4.07 -5.40 3.93
N ALA A 82 -3.61 -4.16 3.71
CA ALA A 82 -2.30 -3.88 3.15
C ALA A 82 -1.18 -4.36 4.09
N LYS A 83 -1.28 -4.06 5.39
CA LYS A 83 -0.30 -4.49 6.40
C LYS A 83 -0.28 -6.02 6.56
N ALA A 84 -1.45 -6.66 6.55
CA ALA A 84 -1.56 -8.11 6.60
C ALA A 84 -0.88 -8.76 5.38
N ARG A 85 -1.17 -8.26 4.17
CA ARG A 85 -0.58 -8.78 2.94
C ARG A 85 0.92 -8.50 2.82
N ALA A 86 1.40 -7.36 3.32
CA ALA A 86 2.83 -7.04 3.31
C ALA A 86 3.66 -8.06 4.11
N ALA A 87 3.07 -8.67 5.14
CA ALA A 87 3.73 -9.75 5.89
C ALA A 87 3.76 -11.08 5.12
N GLU A 88 2.87 -11.28 4.14
CA GLU A 88 2.74 -12.50 3.35
C GLU A 88 3.46 -12.43 1.99
N THR A 89 3.86 -11.24 1.54
CA THR A 89 4.52 -11.04 0.24
C THR A 89 6.02 -11.27 0.31
N TRP A 90 6.56 -12.02 -0.65
CA TRP A 90 8.00 -12.23 -0.77
C TRP A 90 8.77 -10.97 -1.16
N LEU A 91 8.20 -10.16 -2.07
CA LEU A 91 8.84 -8.96 -2.61
C LEU A 91 8.34 -7.71 -1.89
N THR A 92 9.24 -6.77 -1.63
CA THR A 92 8.85 -5.40 -1.25
C THR A 92 8.27 -4.65 -2.44
N THR A 93 7.71 -3.46 -2.18
CA THR A 93 7.20 -2.59 -3.24
C THR A 93 8.31 -2.21 -4.22
N GLU A 94 9.48 -1.86 -3.71
CA GLU A 94 10.66 -1.46 -4.48
C GLU A 94 11.18 -2.64 -5.32
N GLU A 95 11.28 -3.83 -4.72
CA GLU A 95 11.70 -5.04 -5.44
C GLU A 95 10.70 -5.41 -6.55
N THR A 96 9.40 -5.21 -6.30
CA THR A 96 8.37 -5.43 -7.31
C THR A 96 8.54 -4.48 -8.50
N GLU A 97 8.91 -3.21 -8.26
CA GLU A 97 9.15 -2.24 -9.33
C GLU A 97 10.38 -2.60 -10.16
N LEU A 98 11.46 -3.07 -9.51
CA LEU A 98 12.64 -3.57 -10.21
C LEU A 98 12.30 -4.74 -11.15
N VAL A 99 11.51 -5.70 -10.66
CA VAL A 99 11.07 -6.85 -11.46
C VAL A 99 10.19 -6.42 -12.65
N ILE A 100 9.30 -5.43 -12.45
CA ILE A 100 8.48 -4.89 -13.54
C ILE A 100 9.37 -4.20 -14.58
N ALA A 101 10.33 -3.37 -14.15
CA ALA A 101 11.26 -2.70 -15.05
C ALA A 101 12.07 -3.71 -15.88
N TYR A 102 12.57 -4.78 -15.24
CA TYR A 102 13.25 -5.87 -15.92
C TYR A 102 12.37 -6.55 -16.99
N ILE A 103 11.10 -6.82 -16.67
CA ILE A 103 10.15 -7.40 -17.65
C ILE A 103 9.91 -6.43 -18.82
N GLU A 104 9.77 -5.14 -18.55
CA GLU A 104 9.60 -4.12 -19.59
C GLU A 104 10.83 -4.06 -20.51
N GLU A 105 12.04 -4.12 -19.96
CA GLU A 105 13.29 -4.16 -20.73
C GLU A 105 13.37 -5.40 -21.61
N LEU A 106 13.07 -6.59 -21.08
CA LEU A 106 13.03 -7.82 -21.89
C LEU A 106 12.04 -7.70 -23.05
N GLY A 107 10.84 -7.17 -22.79
CA GLY A 107 9.83 -6.94 -23.80
C GLY A 107 10.28 -5.94 -24.87
N ASN A 108 10.95 -4.85 -24.47
CA ASN A 108 11.47 -3.84 -25.41
C ASN A 108 12.60 -4.40 -26.29
N CYS A 109 13.41 -5.31 -25.78
CA CYS A 109 14.46 -5.99 -26.53
C CYS A 109 13.94 -7.15 -27.39
N GLY A 110 12.65 -7.48 -27.32
CA GLY A 110 12.05 -8.59 -28.06
C GLY A 110 12.38 -9.98 -27.50
N PHE A 111 12.88 -10.06 -26.26
CA PHE A 111 13.14 -11.34 -25.61
C PHE A 111 11.84 -11.92 -25.04
N PRO A 112 11.56 -13.22 -25.27
CA PRO A 112 10.39 -13.86 -24.69
C PRO A 112 10.56 -13.96 -23.16
N LEU A 113 9.55 -13.48 -22.43
CA LEU A 113 9.48 -13.65 -20.98
C LEU A 113 9.21 -15.13 -20.67
N SER A 114 10.16 -15.79 -20.00
CA SER A 114 9.93 -17.13 -19.44
C SER A 114 9.72 -17.07 -17.94
N HIS A 115 8.77 -17.85 -17.45
CA HIS A 115 8.49 -17.98 -16.01
C HIS A 115 9.74 -18.38 -15.21
N LYS A 116 10.55 -19.30 -15.76
CA LYS A 116 11.81 -19.72 -15.16
C LYS A 116 12.78 -18.55 -14.94
N ARG A 117 12.97 -17.69 -15.95
CA ARG A 117 13.86 -16.53 -15.87
C ARG A 117 13.36 -15.49 -14.88
N LEU A 118 12.04 -15.24 -14.88
CA LEU A 118 11.43 -14.34 -13.91
C LEU A 118 11.67 -14.84 -12.47
N ARG A 119 11.48 -16.14 -12.25
CA ARG A 119 11.72 -16.78 -10.95
C ARG A 119 13.20 -16.71 -10.53
N GLU A 120 14.14 -16.94 -11.45
CA GLU A 120 15.58 -16.80 -11.20
C GLU A 120 15.91 -15.38 -10.72
N HIS A 121 15.45 -14.37 -11.47
CA HIS A 121 15.71 -12.97 -11.14
C HIS A 121 15.09 -12.56 -9.79
N VAL A 122 13.85 -12.99 -9.54
CA VAL A 122 13.16 -12.75 -8.26
C VAL A 122 13.88 -13.45 -7.10
N ASN A 123 14.38 -14.67 -7.31
CA ASN A 123 15.16 -15.38 -6.30
C ASN A 123 16.49 -14.68 -6.02
N GLU A 124 17.18 -14.14 -7.04
CA GLU A 124 18.42 -13.36 -6.84
C GLU A 124 18.17 -12.13 -5.96
N ILE A 125 17.10 -11.37 -6.24
CA ILE A 125 16.69 -10.21 -5.44
C ILE A 125 16.41 -10.63 -3.99
N CYS A 126 15.54 -11.63 -3.81
CA CYS A 126 15.17 -12.11 -2.48
C CYS A 126 16.36 -12.71 -1.71
N THR A 127 17.27 -13.43 -2.37
CA THR A 127 18.47 -14.02 -1.74
C THR A 127 19.42 -12.94 -1.27
N THR A 128 19.57 -11.85 -2.03
CA THR A 128 20.40 -10.71 -1.65
C THR A 128 19.90 -10.04 -0.37
N ARG A 129 18.58 -9.93 -0.20
CA ARG A 129 17.97 -9.32 1.00
C ARG A 129 17.82 -10.28 2.18
N LEU A 130 17.34 -11.51 1.93
CA LEU A 130 16.98 -12.49 2.97
C LEU A 130 18.15 -13.42 3.35
N GLY A 131 19.23 -13.44 2.56
CA GLY A 131 20.44 -14.20 2.81
C GLY A 131 20.30 -15.71 2.57
N GLU A 132 21.29 -16.46 3.07
CA GLU A 132 21.45 -17.92 2.85
C GLU A 132 20.28 -18.78 3.39
N GLY A 133 19.43 -18.22 4.25
CA GLY A 133 18.24 -18.90 4.77
C GLY A 133 17.07 -18.98 3.78
N PHE A 134 17.13 -18.23 2.67
CA PHE A 134 16.06 -18.18 1.68
C PHE A 134 16.13 -19.38 0.72
N ARG A 135 15.04 -20.16 0.67
CA ARG A 135 14.95 -21.38 -0.16
C ARG A 135 14.36 -21.16 -1.55
N GLY A 136 14.05 -19.91 -1.90
CA GLY A 136 13.38 -19.55 -3.15
C GLY A 136 11.86 -19.33 -2.98
N VAL A 137 11.26 -18.59 -3.91
CA VAL A 137 9.83 -18.24 -3.91
C VAL A 137 8.88 -19.43 -4.16
N GLY A 138 9.41 -20.61 -4.49
CA GLY A 138 8.65 -21.83 -4.80
C GLY A 138 8.48 -22.08 -6.31
N GLN A 139 8.01 -23.28 -6.68
CA GLN A 139 7.91 -23.65 -8.11
C GLN A 139 6.71 -23.03 -8.84
N GLN A 140 5.64 -22.70 -8.11
CA GLN A 140 4.38 -22.16 -8.66
C GLN A 140 4.12 -20.70 -8.29
N TRP A 141 5.17 -19.99 -7.84
CA TRP A 141 5.14 -18.54 -7.69
C TRP A 141 5.09 -17.87 -9.05
#